data_AF-A0A848ZJ39-F1
#
_entry.id   AF-A0A848ZJ39-F1
#
_cell.length_a   1.000
_cell.length_b   1.000
_cell.length_c   1.000
_cell.angle_alpha   90.00
_cell.angle_beta   90.00
_cell.angle_gamma   90.00
#
_symmetry.space_group_name_H-M   'P 1'
#
loop_
_entity.id
_entity.type
_entity.pdbx_description
1 polymer ?
#
loop_
_entity_poly.entity_id
_entity_poly.type
_entity_poly.pdbx_seq_one_letter_code
_entity_poly.pdbx_strand_id
1 'polypeptide(L)' 'MGTEHYIAELLYRYNCVIVPEFGAFLTQMKSAVINDTTNSFYPPSKIVSFNEQLSSNDGLLVSYM' A
#
# COMPACT_ATOMS: atom_id res chain seq x y z
N MET A 1 -6.05 -13.57 17.01
CA MET A 1 -5.44 -12.78 15.93
C MET A 1 -6.51 -11.81 15.45
N GLY A 2 -6.23 -10.52 15.46
CA GLY A 2 -7.22 -9.51 15.06
C GLY A 2 -7.18 -9.23 13.56
N THR A 3 -8.08 -8.36 13.11
CA THR A 3 -8.22 -7.93 11.71
C THR A 3 -6.92 -7.34 11.16
N GLU A 4 -6.10 -6.72 12.01
CA GLU A 4 -4.80 -6.15 11.66
C GLU A 4 -3.82 -7.18 11.07
N HIS A 5 -3.89 -8.43 11.53
CA HIS A 5 -3.01 -9.49 11.03
C HIS A 5 -3.34 -9.84 9.58
N TYR A 6 -4.64 -9.99 9.28
CA TYR A 6 -5.11 -10.29 7.94
C TYR A 6 -4.83 -9.13 6.97
N ILE A 7 -4.98 -7.89 7.41
CA ILE A 7 -4.64 -6.71 6.59
C ILE A 7 -3.14 -6.74 6.25
N ALA A 8 -2.27 -7.00 7.22
CA ALA A 8 -0.83 -7.10 6.99
C ALA A 8 -0.46 -8.22 6.01
N GLU A 9 -1.01 -9.43 6.19
CA GLU A 9 -0.77 -10.55 5.27
C GLU A 9 -1.26 -10.24 3.84
N LEU A 10 -2.43 -9.61 3.71
CA LEU A 10 -2.96 -9.23 2.40
C LEU A 10 -2.10 -8.15 1.73
N LEU A 11 -1.59 -7.16 2.46
CA LEU A 11 -0.72 -6.11 1.91
C LEU A 11 0.68 -6.62 1.51
N TYR A 12 1.13 -7.76 2.08
CA TYR A 12 2.31 -8.44 1.57
C TYR A 12 2.09 -8.90 0.13
N ARG A 13 0.92 -9.50 -0.17
CA ARG A 13 0.61 -10.11 -1.47
C ARG A 13 -0.01 -9.16 -2.48
N TYR A 14 -0.82 -8.21 -2.03
CA TYR A 14 -1.59 -7.28 -2.87
C TYR A 14 -1.17 -5.84 -2.59
N ASN A 15 -1.46 -4.95 -3.54
CA ASN A 15 -1.12 -3.53 -3.41
C ASN A 15 -2.25 -2.67 -2.84
N CYS A 16 -3.45 -3.23 -2.68
CA CYS A 16 -4.62 -2.53 -2.15
C CYS A 16 -5.47 -3.51 -1.33
N VAL A 17 -5.87 -3.09 -0.13
CA VAL A 17 -6.81 -3.80 0.75
C VAL A 17 -7.85 -2.80 1.22
N ILE A 18 -9.12 -3.02 0.85
CA ILE A 18 -10.24 -2.16 1.23
C ILE A 18 -10.92 -2.78 2.45
N VAL A 19 -11.12 -1.95 3.48
CA VAL A 19 -11.90 -2.27 4.66
C VAL A 19 -13.21 -1.49 4.56
N PRO A 20 -14.36 -2.17 4.37
CA PRO A 20 -15.65 -1.52 4.25
C PRO A 20 -15.93 -0.58 5.43
N GLU A 21 -16.54 0.58 5.14
CA GLU A 21 -16.87 1.62 6.13
C GLU A 21 -15.66 2.20 6.90
N PHE A 22 -14.43 1.89 6.47
CA PHE A 22 -13.20 2.38 7.07
C PHE A 22 -12.30 3.08 6.05
N GLY A 23 -12.01 2.45 4.91
CA GLY A 23 -11.14 2.99 3.87
C GLY A 23 -10.22 1.94 3.26
N ALA A 24 -9.20 2.37 2.52
CA ALA A 24 -8.26 1.48 1.85
C ALA A 24 -6.82 1.67 2.33
N PHE A 25 -6.13 0.55 2.53
CA PHE A 25 -4.69 0.49 2.65
C PHE A 25 -4.08 0.22 1.28
N LEU A 26 -3.11 1.06 0.91
CA LEU A 26 -2.41 1.01 -0.37
C LEU A 26 -0.93 0.75 -0.11
N THR A 27 -0.28 0.00 -0.99
CA THR A 27 1.18 -0.14 -0.96
C THR A 27 1.80 0.27 -2.29
N GLN A 28 2.89 1.01 -2.21
CA GLN A 28 3.72 1.35 -3.35
C GLN A 28 5.12 0.77 -3.17
N MET A 29 5.63 0.09 -4.19
CA MET A 29 7.00 -0.40 -4.20
C MET A 29 7.96 0.79 -4.29
N LYS A 30 8.89 0.85 -3.35
CA LYS A 30 10.04 1.73 -3.38
C LYS A 30 11.26 0.89 -3.76
N SER A 31 11.92 1.27 -4.84
CA SER A 31 13.17 0.64 -5.28
C SER A 31 14.28 0.78 -4.24
N ALA A 32 15.29 -0.09 -4.33
CA ALA A 32 16.50 0.05 -3.54
C ALA A 32 17.18 1.39 -3.83
N VAL A 33 17.80 1.98 -2.81
CA VAL A 33 18.52 3.25 -2.92
C VAL A 33 19.84 3.14 -2.19
N ILE A 34 20.93 3.56 -2.85
CA ILE A 34 22.21 3.81 -2.20
C ILE A 34 22.23 5.29 -1.80
N ASN A 35 22.54 5.56 -0.55
CA ASN A 35 22.78 6.90 -0.05
C ASN A 35 24.29 7.12 0.07
N ASP A 36 24.84 7.86 -0.89
CA ASP A 36 26.27 8.15 -0.97
C ASP A 36 26.77 9.05 0.17
N THR A 37 25.91 9.92 0.71
CA THR A 37 26.28 10.81 1.82
C THR A 37 26.49 10.04 3.11
N THR A 38 25.66 9.02 3.36
CA THR A 38 25.74 8.20 4.58
C THR A 38 26.45 6.86 4.35
N ASN A 39 26.95 6.61 3.13
CA ASN A 39 27.48 5.31 2.70
C ASN A 39 26.56 4.13 3.09
N SER A 40 25.25 4.31 2.91
CA SER A 40 24.23 3.34 3.35
C SER A 40 23.44 2.77 2.17
N PHE A 41 23.05 1.51 2.27
CA PHE A 41 22.19 0.83 1.30
C PHE A 41 20.80 0.57 1.90
N TYR A 42 19.76 0.99 1.20
CA TYR A 42 18.38 0.72 1.55
C TYR A 42 17.80 -0.30 0.55
N PRO A 43 17.32 -1.47 1.01
CA PRO A 43 16.74 -2.47 0.14
C PRO A 43 15.38 -2.01 -0.43
N PRO A 44 14.85 -2.70 -1.46
CA PRO A 44 13.49 -2.45 -1.92
C PRO A 44 12.49 -2.65 -0.78
N SER A 45 11.51 -1.76 -0.70
CA SER A 45 10.52 -1.77 0.38
C SER A 45 9.13 -1.45 -0.17
N LYS A 46 8.09 -1.74 0.61
CA LYS A 46 6.73 -1.26 0.35
C LYS A 46 6.43 -0.12 1.30
N ILE A 47 6.07 1.04 0.75
CA ILE A 47 5.48 2.13 1.53
C ILE A 47 3.99 1.84 1.65
N VAL A 48 3.47 1.85 2.87
CA VAL A 48 2.04 1.71 3.15
C VAL A 48 1.42 3.09 3.32
N SER A 49 0.25 3.30 2.74
CA SER A 49 -0.55 4.51 2.88
C SER A 49 -2.00 4.16 3.14
N PHE A 50 -2.73 5.06 3.80
CA PHE A 50 -4.14 4.88 4.08
C PHE A 50 -4.94 5.99 3.41
N ASN A 51 -6.09 5.63 2.82
CA ASN A 51 -7.02 6.56 2.24
C ASN A 51 -8.44 6.22 2.72
N GLU A 52 -9.03 7.10 3.54
CA GLU A 52 -10.39 6.94 4.08
C GLU A 52 -11.48 7.10 3.00
N GLN A 53 -11.19 7.84 1.92
CA GLN A 53 -12.16 8.15 0.87
C GLN A 53 -12.42 6.93 -0.04
N LEU A 54 -11.42 6.05 -0.17
CA LEU A 54 -11.49 4.76 -0.86
C LEU A 54 -12.24 3.72 0.01
N SER A 55 -13.53 3.92 0.21
CA SER A 55 -14.36 3.07 1.08
C SER A 55 -15.26 2.10 0.31
N SER A 56 -15.54 2.38 -0.98
CA SER A 56 -16.25 1.47 -1.88
C SER A 56 -16.19 1.98 -3.32
N ASN A 57 -15.65 1.16 -4.23
CA ASN A 57 -15.86 1.24 -5.67
C ASN A 57 -15.88 2.68 -6.24
N ASP A 58 -14.74 3.38 -6.19
CA ASP A 58 -14.59 4.79 -6.59
C ASP A 58 -14.91 5.09 -8.07
N GLY A 59 -15.47 4.14 -8.84
CA GLY A 59 -15.91 4.40 -10.21
C GLY A 59 -14.80 4.84 -11.16
N LEU A 60 -13.52 4.82 -10.75
CA LEU A 60 -12.35 5.13 -11.58
C LEU A 60 -11.98 3.98 -12.55
N LEU A 61 -12.95 3.08 -12.76
CA LEU A 61 -13.13 2.31 -13.97
C LEU A 61 -13.95 3.10 -15.03
N VAL A 62 -14.05 4.43 -14.92
CA VAL A 62 -14.38 5.29 -16.06
C VAL A 62 -13.09 5.68 -16.76
N SER A 63 -12.72 4.83 -17.73
CA SER A 63 -11.84 5.17 -18.86
C SER A 63 -10.34 5.26 -18.60
N TYR A 64 -9.68 4.13 -18.39
CA TYR A 64 -8.38 3.94 -19.07
C TYR A 64 -8.69 3.53 -20.52
N MET A 65 -8.93 4.54 -21.37
CA MET A 65 -8.59 4.48 -22.79
C MET A 65 -7.08 4.67 -22.92
#